data_AF-B7P2H7-F1
#
_entry.id   AF-B7P2H7-F1
#
_cell.length_a   1.000
_cell.length_b   1.000
_cell.length_c   1.000
_cell.angle_alpha   90.00
_cell.angle_beta   90.00
_cell.angle_gamma   90.00
#
_symmetry.space_group_name_H-M   'P 1'
#
loop_
_entity.id
_entity.type
_entity.pdbx_description
1 polymer ?
#
loop_
_entity_poly.entity_id
_entity_poly.type
_entity_poly.pdbx_seq_one_letter_code
_entity_poly.pdbx_strand_id
1 'polypeptide(L)'
;MYPLSFRWTRKRGPHIILIIWVVAGLLSSVQFVHGRATEFTWAGGTYYDCNENWEESSGKVYTAVIFTVTFMTPMLALTFTYTSIGWKMWRHTSPGNADVQRDQQQFSAKMKFELRIRG
;
A
#
# COMPACT_ATOMS: atom_id res chain seq x y z
N MET A 1 24.05 -1.22 -5.18
CA MET A 1 23.20 -2.20 -4.48
C MET A 1 22.65 -1.50 -3.23
N TYR A 2 21.38 -1.06 -3.23
CA TYR A 2 20.75 -0.57 -1.99
C TYR A 2 20.34 -1.81 -1.22
N PRO A 3 20.99 -2.16 -0.09
CA PRO A 3 20.52 -3.29 0.68
C PRO A 3 19.10 -2.93 1.13
N LEU A 4 18.14 -3.82 0.86
CA LEU A 4 16.87 -3.85 1.56
C LEU A 4 17.20 -4.07 3.03
N SER A 5 17.61 -3.01 3.72
CA SER A 5 17.79 -3.04 5.15
C SER A 5 16.39 -3.11 5.72
N PHE A 6 15.90 -4.34 5.82
CA PHE A 6 14.72 -4.78 6.55
C PHE A 6 14.91 -4.56 8.08
N ARG A 7 15.54 -3.45 8.46
CA ARG A 7 15.72 -2.96 9.82
C ARG A 7 14.68 -1.88 10.15
N TRP A 8 13.64 -1.72 9.33
CA TRP A 8 12.66 -0.63 9.45
C TRP A 8 11.67 -0.82 10.63
N THR A 9 11.25 -2.04 10.99
CA THR A 9 9.95 -2.19 11.70
C THR A 9 9.95 -2.86 13.07
N ARG A 10 11.09 -3.20 13.71
CA ARG A 10 11.00 -3.95 15.00
C ARG A 10 10.35 -3.16 16.15
N LYS A 11 10.53 -1.84 16.20
CA LYS A 11 9.86 -0.98 17.21
C LYS A 11 8.80 -0.06 16.61
N ARG A 12 8.92 0.32 15.34
CA ARG A 12 8.02 1.29 14.68
C ARG A 12 6.75 0.66 14.10
N GLY A 13 6.81 -0.63 13.71
CA GLY A 13 5.67 -1.35 13.12
C GLY A 13 4.43 -1.36 14.02
N PRO A 14 4.55 -1.77 15.30
CA PRO A 14 3.40 -1.79 16.22
C PRO A 14 2.77 -0.40 16.42
N HIS A 15 3.58 0.66 16.53
CA HIS A 15 3.06 2.03 16.67
C HIS A 15 2.29 2.49 15.42
N ILE A 16 2.78 2.18 14.22
CA ILE A 16 2.07 2.50 12.97
C ILE A 16 0.73 1.77 12.91
N ILE A 17 0.70 0.48 13.27
CA ILE A 17 -0.54 -0.31 13.31
C ILE A 17 -1.53 0.30 14.31
N LEU A 18 -1.07 0.68 15.50
CA LEU A 18 -1.92 1.34 16.50
C LEU A 18 -2.52 2.65 15.98
N ILE A 19 -1.72 3.49 15.30
CA ILE A 19 -2.21 4.72 14.69
C ILE A 19 -3.27 4.43 13.63
N ILE A 20 -3.07 3.42 12.77
CA ILE A 20 -4.06 3.02 11.77
C ILE A 20 -5.38 2.62 12.43
N TRP A 21 -5.32 1.81 13.51
CA TRP A 21 -6.52 1.41 14.25
C TRP A 21 -7.25 2.61 14.88
N VAL A 22 -6.52 3.54 15.49
CA VAL A 22 -7.11 4.75 16.09
C VAL A 22 -7.78 5.60 15.02
N VAL A 23 -7.09 5.84 13.89
CA VAL A 23 -7.66 6.62 12.78
C VAL A 23 -8.88 5.92 12.18
N ALA A 24 -8.82 4.60 11.95
CA ALA A 24 -9.95 3.83 11.45
C ALA A 24 -11.15 3.90 12.41
N GLY A 25 -10.92 3.72 13.71
CA GLY A 25 -11.96 3.83 14.73
C GLY A 25 -12.59 5.23 14.78
N LEU A 26 -11.78 6.29 14.67
CA LEU A 26 -12.27 7.66 14.62
C LEU A 26 -13.16 7.90 13.38
N LEU A 27 -12.73 7.46 12.20
CA LEU A 27 -13.52 7.61 10.97
C LEU A 27 -14.84 6.84 11.06
N SER A 28 -14.81 5.58 11.53
CA SER A 28 -16.01 4.76 11.70
C SER A 28 -16.96 5.27 12.78
N SER A 29 -16.46 5.95 13.81
CA SER A 29 -17.29 6.52 14.87
C SER A 29 -18.30 7.55 14.35
N VAL A 30 -17.92 8.31 13.31
CA VAL A 30 -18.79 9.32 12.71
C VAL A 30 -19.98 8.66 12.01
N GLN A 31 -19.72 7.63 11.19
CA GLN A 31 -20.77 6.80 10.58
C GLN A 31 -21.71 6.18 11.62
N PHE A 32 -21.15 5.69 12.73
CA PHE A 32 -21.96 5.12 13.80
C PHE A 32 -22.90 6.14 14.45
N VAL A 33 -22.44 7.38 14.66
CA VAL A 33 -23.27 8.44 15.27
C VAL A 33 -24.40 8.88 14.34
N HIS A 34 -24.17 8.92 13.03
CA HIS A 34 -25.13 9.41 12.04
C HIS A 34 -26.02 8.34 11.41
N GLY A 35 -25.71 7.05 11.59
CA GLY A 35 -26.58 5.95 11.20
C GLY A 35 -27.90 5.97 11.97
N ARG A 36 -29.03 6.05 11.26
CA ARG A 36 -30.38 6.00 11.84
C ARG A 36 -31.25 5.01 11.06
N ALA A 37 -32.02 4.23 11.80
CA ALA A 37 -33.09 3.42 11.23
C ALA A 37 -34.37 4.26 11.20
N THR A 38 -34.83 4.60 10.00
CA THR A 38 -36.07 5.34 9.77
C THR A 38 -37.15 4.39 9.30
N GLU A 39 -38.32 4.43 9.91
CA GLU A 39 -39.47 3.65 9.47
C GLU A 39 -40.09 4.26 8.20
N PHE A 40 -40.52 3.41 7.27
CA PHE A 40 -41.28 3.80 6.10
C PHE A 40 -42.43 2.83 5.86
N THR A 41 -43.59 3.37 5.48
CA THR A 41 -44.78 2.56 5.19
C THR A 41 -44.88 2.32 3.69
N TRP A 42 -44.93 1.05 3.30
CA TRP A 42 -45.13 0.67 1.89
C TRP A 42 -46.14 -0.47 1.80
N ALA A 43 -47.11 -0.36 0.89
CA ALA A 43 -48.16 -1.36 0.65
C ALA A 43 -48.91 -1.85 1.92
N GLY A 44 -49.08 -0.98 2.92
CA GLY A 44 -49.75 -1.32 4.19
C GLY A 44 -48.87 -2.06 5.20
N GLY A 45 -47.58 -2.28 4.91
CA GLY A 45 -46.58 -2.79 5.85
C GLY A 45 -45.63 -1.69 6.33
N THR A 46 -45.19 -1.78 7.59
CA THR A 46 -44.12 -0.94 8.15
C THR A 46 -42.78 -1.64 7.94
N TYR A 47 -41.86 -0.95 7.29
CA TYR A 47 -40.49 -1.39 7.04
C TYR A 47 -39.51 -0.40 7.64
N TYR A 48 -38.26 -0.83 7.85
CA TYR A 48 -37.19 0.02 8.37
C TYR A 48 -36.12 0.16 7.30
N ASP A 49 -35.75 1.40 6.98
CA ASP A 49 -34.58 1.73 6.16
C ASP A 49 -33.47 2.25 7.07
N CYS A 50 -32.23 1.80 6.84
CA CYS A 50 -31.07 2.25 7.61
C CYS A 50 -30.26 3.19 6.72
N ASN A 51 -30.31 4.49 7.05
CA ASN A 51 -29.65 5.51 6.27
C ASN A 51 -28.91 6.50 7.18
N GLU A 52 -27.93 7.20 6.61
CA GLU A 52 -27.18 8.20 7.35
C GLU A 52 -27.96 9.52 7.35
N ASN A 53 -28.37 9.97 8.54
CA ASN A 53 -29.11 11.22 8.68
C ASN A 53 -28.13 12.40 8.75
N TRP A 54 -28.00 13.12 7.64
CA TRP A 54 -27.14 14.29 7.49
C TRP A 54 -27.91 15.47 6.91
N GLU A 55 -27.48 16.68 7.27
CA GLU A 55 -27.77 17.85 6.44
C GLU A 55 -27.06 17.69 5.08
N GLU A 56 -27.73 17.99 3.98
CA GLU A 56 -27.27 17.67 2.61
C GLU A 56 -25.84 18.19 2.32
N SER A 57 -25.52 19.38 2.81
CA SER A 57 -24.21 20.02 2.71
C SER A 57 -23.12 19.22 3.44
N SER A 58 -23.38 18.87 4.70
CA SER A 58 -22.45 18.20 5.60
C SER A 58 -22.20 16.76 5.19
N GLY A 59 -23.24 16.04 4.75
CA GLY A 59 -23.13 14.67 4.25
C GLY A 59 -22.22 14.59 3.03
N LYS A 60 -22.40 15.49 2.04
CA LYS A 60 -21.55 15.56 0.84
C LYS A 60 -20.08 15.80 1.18
N VAL A 61 -19.81 16.74 2.10
CA VAL A 61 -18.45 17.03 2.55
C VAL A 61 -17.85 15.81 3.25
N TYR A 62 -18.61 15.16 4.14
CA TYR A 62 -18.17 13.95 4.83
C TYR A 62 -17.82 12.82 3.87
N THR A 63 -18.69 12.52 2.90
CA THR A 63 -18.43 11.49 1.88
C THR A 63 -17.17 11.81 1.07
N ALA A 64 -16.99 13.07 0.65
CA ALA A 64 -15.80 13.50 -0.09
C ALA A 64 -14.51 13.34 0.73
N VAL A 65 -14.55 13.70 2.02
CA VAL A 65 -13.41 13.53 2.94
C VAL A 65 -13.08 12.05 3.12
N ILE A 66 -14.07 11.22 3.44
CA ILE A 66 -13.87 9.78 3.63
C ILE A 66 -13.30 9.13 2.38
N PHE A 67 -13.86 9.42 1.21
CA PHE A 67 -13.35 8.92 -0.06
C PHE A 67 -11.90 9.35 -0.29
N THR A 68 -11.57 10.61 0.00
CA THR A 68 -10.21 11.12 -0.22
C THR A 68 -9.19 10.45 0.70
N VAL A 69 -9.54 10.28 1.98
CA VAL A 69 -8.64 9.70 3.00
C VAL A 69 -8.48 8.20 2.80
N THR A 70 -9.58 7.48 2.57
CA THR A 70 -9.59 6.01 2.57
C THR A 70 -9.30 5.39 1.21
N PHE A 71 -9.49 6.14 0.11
CA PHE A 71 -9.32 5.62 -1.24
C PHE A 71 -8.27 6.41 -2.04
N MET A 72 -8.45 7.71 -2.22
CA MET A 72 -7.55 8.49 -3.10
C MET A 72 -6.12 8.54 -2.56
N THR A 73 -5.95 8.83 -1.28
CA THR A 73 -4.63 8.90 -0.63
C THR A 73 -3.85 7.59 -0.75
N PRO A 74 -4.39 6.41 -0.36
CA PRO A 74 -3.67 5.15 -0.52
C PRO A 74 -3.44 4.78 -1.98
N MET A 75 -4.39 5.05 -2.89
CA MET A 75 -4.19 4.78 -4.32
C MET A 75 -3.04 5.61 -4.91
N LEU A 76 -2.96 6.91 -4.58
CA LEU A 76 -1.87 7.77 -5.02
C LEU A 76 -0.52 7.33 -4.42
N ALA A 77 -0.50 6.98 -3.14
CA ALA A 77 0.72 6.48 -2.50
C ALA A 77 1.22 5.17 -3.13
N LEU A 78 0.31 4.22 -3.39
CA LEU A 78 0.65 2.95 -4.04
C LEU A 78 1.11 3.17 -5.47
N THR A 79 0.35 3.89 -6.29
CA THR A 79 0.74 4.17 -7.68
C THR A 79 2.10 4.86 -7.74
N PHE A 80 2.33 5.92 -6.96
CA PHE A 80 3.61 6.61 -6.92
C PHE A 80 4.77 5.68 -6.50
N THR A 81 4.61 4.94 -5.40
CA THR A 81 5.67 4.06 -4.89
C THR A 81 5.99 2.94 -5.87
N TYR A 82 4.98 2.26 -6.40
CA TYR A 82 5.16 1.17 -7.36
C TYR A 82 5.70 1.66 -8.70
N THR A 83 5.25 2.81 -9.21
CA THR A 83 5.82 3.43 -10.41
C THR A 83 7.29 3.80 -10.17
N SER A 84 7.65 4.35 -9.02
CA SER A 84 9.04 4.69 -8.70
C SER A 84 9.94 3.44 -8.64
N ILE A 85 9.45 2.35 -8.07
CA ILE A 85 10.14 1.06 -8.00
C ILE A 85 10.29 0.50 -9.42
N GLY A 86 9.23 0.51 -10.21
CA GLY A 86 9.23 0.05 -11.60
C GLY A 86 10.18 0.83 -12.49
N TRP A 87 10.17 2.17 -12.43
CA TRP A 87 11.11 3.02 -13.16
C TRP A 87 12.55 2.79 -12.74
N LYS A 88 12.80 2.65 -11.43
CA LYS A 88 14.15 2.37 -10.93
C LYS A 88 14.63 0.98 -11.38
N MET A 89 13.75 0.00 -11.39
CA MET A 89 14.04 -1.35 -11.87
C MET A 89 14.22 -1.39 -13.40
N TRP A 90 13.54 -0.55 -14.16
CA TRP A 90 13.72 -0.47 -15.60
C TRP A 90 15.05 0.19 -15.97
N ARG A 91 15.45 1.22 -15.22
CA ARG A 91 16.70 1.97 -15.48
C ARG A 91 17.95 1.27 -14.95
N HIS A 92 17.81 0.37 -13.98
CA HIS A 92 18.89 -0.50 -13.54
C HIS A 92 18.69 -1.89 -14.13
N THR A 93 19.60 -2.35 -15.00
CA THR A 93 19.69 -3.78 -15.34
C THR A 93 19.58 -4.60 -14.05
N SER A 94 18.62 -5.51 -13.99
CA SER A 94 18.43 -6.34 -12.80
C SER A 94 19.77 -7.00 -12.46
N PRO A 95 20.21 -6.98 -11.19
CA PRO A 95 21.44 -7.66 -10.78
C PRO A 95 21.24 -9.16 -10.97
N GLY A 96 21.56 -9.65 -12.17
CA GLY A 96 21.10 -10.93 -12.70
C GLY A 96 21.12 -10.99 -14.23
N ASN A 97 21.19 -9.85 -14.93
CA ASN A 97 21.60 -9.86 -16.34
C ASN A 97 23.05 -10.36 -16.42
N ALA A 98 23.35 -11.24 -17.37
CA ALA A 98 24.71 -11.68 -17.67
C ALA A 98 25.56 -10.45 -17.98
N ASP A 99 26.29 -9.96 -16.98
CA ASP A 99 27.25 -8.89 -17.18
C ASP A 99 28.42 -9.54 -17.87
N VAL A 100 28.50 -9.38 -19.20
CA VAL A 100 29.51 -10.01 -20.06
C VAL A 100 30.91 -9.76 -19.50
N GLN A 101 31.15 -8.60 -18.87
CA GLN A 101 32.43 -8.25 -18.28
C GLN A 101 32.71 -9.06 -17.01
N ARG A 102 31.71 -9.25 -16.15
CA ARG A 102 31.83 -10.08 -14.93
C ARG A 102 31.90 -11.57 -15.25
N ASP A 103 31.13 -12.05 -16.23
CA ASP A 103 31.17 -13.43 -16.69
C ASP A 103 32.53 -13.75 -17.33
N GLN A 104 33.07 -12.87 -18.17
CA GLN A 104 34.42 -13.02 -18.74
C GLN A 104 35.49 -13.10 -17.64
N GLN A 105 35.40 -12.27 -16.59
CA GLN A 105 36.34 -12.35 -15.47
C GLN A 105 36.22 -13.67 -14.71
N GLN A 106 35.00 -14.19 -14.48
CA GLN A 106 34.80 -15.49 -13.83
C GLN A 106 35.30 -16.66 -14.69
N PHE A 107 35.08 -16.64 -16.02
CA PHE A 107 35.63 -17.64 -16.94
C PHE A 107 37.16 -17.62 -16.99
N SER A 108 37.75 -16.42 -17.04
CA SER A 108 39.22 -16.23 -17.02
C SER A 108 39.84 -16.76 -15.73
N ALA A 109 39.19 -16.49 -14.59
CA ALA A 109 39.64 -16.97 -13.28
C ALA A 109 39.56 -18.50 -13.18
N LYS A 110 38.50 -19.12 -13.71
CA LYS A 110 38.37 -20.58 -13.77
C LYS A 110 39.43 -21.23 -14.66
N MET A 111 39.68 -20.69 -15.86
CA MET A 111 40.75 -21.20 -16.74
C MET A 111 42.13 -21.11 -16.09
N LYS A 112 42.41 -20.02 -15.37
CA LYS A 112 43.69 -19.84 -14.68
C LYS A 112 43.88 -20.81 -13.51
N PHE A 113 42.79 -21.18 -12.83
CA PHE A 113 42.81 -22.19 -11.77
C PHE A 113 43.05 -23.60 -12.34
N GLU A 114 42.35 -23.96 -13.41
CA GLU A 114 42.50 -25.24 -14.13
C GLU A 114 43.94 -25.43 -14.65
N LEU A 115 44.52 -24.40 -15.28
CA LEU A 115 45.90 -24.44 -15.77
C LEU A 115 46.93 -24.58 -14.64
N ARG A 116 46.63 -24.08 -13.44
CA ARG A 116 47.52 -24.17 -12.27
C ARG A 116 47.46 -25.52 -11.56
N ILE A 117 46.37 -26.29 -11.71
CA ILE A 117 46.26 -27.64 -11.13
C ILE A 117 46.88 -28.70 -12.05
N ARG A 118 46.96 -28.43 -13.37
CA ARG A 118 47.48 -29.37 -14.36
C ARG A 118 48.98 -29.27 -14.64
N GLY A 119 49.68 -28.26 -14.11
CA GLY A 119 51.13 -28.08 -14.24
C GLY A 119 51.85 -28.33 -12.94
#